data_AF-A0A9E0BE53-F1
#
_entry.id   AF-A0A9E0BE53-F1
#
_cell.length_a   1.000
_cell.length_b   1.000
_cell.length_c   1.000
_cell.angle_alpha   90.00
_cell.angle_beta   90.00
_cell.angle_gamma   90.00
#
_symmetry.space_group_name_H-M   'P 1'
#
loop_
_entity.id
_entity.type
_entity.pdbx_description
1 polymer ?
#
loop_
_entity_poly.entity_id
_entity_poly.type
_entity_poly.pdbx_seq_one_letter_code
_entity_poly.pdbx_strand_id
1 'polypeptide(L)'
;MKDKLKAFLKKKDIEVSVKRYGIDALGAMAQGLFCSLLIGTILNTLGTQLHLGFLTDTVATVSGVSYTVGGLASAMSGPAMAVAIGYALKCPPLVLFSLITVGFASNALGGAGGPLAVYFVAIIAAEAGKMISKETKVDILVTPLITIGVGTGVAALIAPALGKAAMKIGELIMLATNLQPFLMGIAVSVLVGIALTLPISSAAICAAFGLTGLAGGAAVAGCCAQMVGFAVMSFKENRWGGLVSQGIGTSMLQMGNIIKNPKIWIAPIITSAITGPLATCIFKLNMNGTAVSSGMGTCGLVGQIGVYSGWVNDVAAGTKASI
;
A
#
# COMPACT_ATOMS: atom_id res chain seq x y z
N MET A 1 -36.67 15.72 14.14
CA MET A 1 -35.73 15.82 12.99
C MET A 1 -34.58 14.81 13.10
N LYS A 2 -33.96 14.64 14.28
CA LYS A 2 -32.91 13.62 14.53
C LYS A 2 -33.37 12.17 14.27
N ASP A 3 -34.60 11.80 14.62
CA ASP A 3 -35.08 10.42 14.40
C ASP A 3 -35.39 10.09 12.94
N LYS A 4 -35.90 11.06 12.16
CA LYS A 4 -36.07 10.91 10.71
C LYS A 4 -34.73 10.77 9.98
N LEU A 5 -33.72 11.54 10.39
CA LEU A 5 -32.37 11.45 9.85
C LEU A 5 -31.71 10.11 10.20
N LYS A 6 -31.83 9.64 11.45
CA LYS A 6 -31.34 8.31 11.88
C LYS A 6 -32.03 7.17 11.13
N ALA A 7 -33.35 7.26 10.93
CA ALA A 7 -34.10 6.26 10.17
C ALA A 7 -33.69 6.24 8.69
N PHE A 8 -33.40 7.40 8.09
CA PHE A 8 -32.89 7.51 6.73
C PHE A 8 -31.49 6.92 6.59
N LEU A 9 -30.57 7.27 7.49
CA LEU A 9 -29.20 6.72 7.51
C LEU A 9 -29.22 5.20 7.69
N LYS A 10 -30.08 4.67 8.57
CA LYS A 10 -30.26 3.22 8.76
C LYS A 10 -30.85 2.54 7.52
N LYS A 11 -31.81 3.19 6.83
CA LYS A 11 -32.39 2.69 5.56
C LYS A 11 -31.36 2.65 4.43
N LYS A 12 -30.36 3.55 4.47
CA LYS A 12 -29.24 3.60 3.51
C LYS A 12 -28.01 2.78 3.93
N ASP A 13 -28.12 2.02 5.03
CA ASP A 13 -27.03 1.21 5.60
C ASP A 13 -25.78 2.05 5.93
N ILE A 14 -25.98 3.29 6.37
CA ILE A 14 -24.93 4.23 6.80
C ILE A 14 -24.83 4.15 8.33
N GLU A 15 -23.91 3.32 8.81
CA GLU A 15 -23.62 3.17 10.23
C GLU A 15 -22.19 3.64 10.52
N VAL A 16 -22.08 4.86 11.07
CA VAL A 16 -20.81 5.42 11.53
C VAL A 16 -20.34 4.63 12.75
N SER A 17 -19.49 3.64 12.54
CA SER A 17 -18.89 2.85 13.62
C SER A 17 -17.40 2.63 13.38
N VAL A 18 -16.63 2.57 14.48
CA VAL A 18 -15.20 2.25 14.45
C VAL A 18 -14.96 0.87 13.84
N LYS A 19 -15.90 -0.07 14.03
CA LYS A 19 -15.86 -1.38 13.40
C LYS A 19 -15.95 -1.26 11.87
N ARG A 20 -16.96 -0.57 11.35
CA ARG A 20 -17.23 -0.52 9.91
C ARG A 20 -16.21 0.30 9.13
N TYR A 21 -15.88 1.49 9.62
CA TYR A 21 -14.86 2.32 8.96
C TYR A 21 -13.46 1.87 9.36
N GLY A 22 -13.15 1.89 10.66
CA GLY A 22 -11.78 1.65 11.13
C GLY A 22 -11.26 0.22 10.97
N ILE A 23 -12.11 -0.81 10.99
CA ILE A 23 -11.65 -2.21 10.93
C ILE A 23 -12.04 -2.86 9.60
N ASP A 24 -13.32 -2.85 9.25
CA ASP A 24 -13.82 -3.58 8.08
C ASP A 24 -13.37 -2.92 6.78
N ALA A 25 -13.47 -1.59 6.64
CA ALA A 25 -13.02 -0.90 5.43
C ALA A 25 -11.49 -0.89 5.27
N LEU A 26 -10.72 -0.71 6.35
CA LEU A 26 -9.26 -0.84 6.29
C LEU A 26 -8.82 -2.27 5.93
N GLY A 27 -9.46 -3.28 6.52
CA GLY A 27 -9.19 -4.68 6.20
C GLY A 27 -9.50 -5.02 4.74
N ALA A 28 -10.64 -4.57 4.23
CA ALA A 28 -11.02 -4.78 2.83
C ALA A 28 -10.10 -4.03 1.87
N MET A 29 -9.68 -2.80 2.19
CA MET A 29 -8.69 -2.08 1.39
C MET A 29 -7.38 -2.86 1.28
N ALA A 30 -6.88 -3.44 2.38
CA ALA A 30 -5.67 -4.26 2.36
C ALA A 30 -5.81 -5.48 1.43
N GLN A 31 -7.00 -6.10 1.39
CA GLN A 31 -7.29 -7.16 0.41
C GLN A 31 -7.32 -6.63 -1.03
N GLY A 32 -7.91 -5.46 -1.26
CA GLY A 32 -7.89 -4.78 -2.57
C GLY A 32 -6.46 -4.50 -3.06
N LEU A 33 -5.59 -4.00 -2.17
CA LEU A 33 -4.17 -3.78 -2.45
C LEU A 33 -3.44 -5.09 -2.76
N PHE A 34 -3.74 -6.15 -2.00
CA PHE A 34 -3.16 -7.48 -2.21
C PHE A 34 -3.51 -8.03 -3.60
N CYS A 35 -4.78 -8.03 -3.99
CA CYS A 35 -5.23 -8.57 -5.27
C CYS A 35 -4.73 -7.79 -6.50
N SER A 36 -4.28 -6.54 -6.33
CA SER A 36 -3.90 -5.64 -7.42
C SER A 36 -2.40 -5.33 -7.42
N LEU A 37 -1.94 -4.47 -6.51
CA LEU A 37 -0.57 -4.00 -6.43
C LEU A 37 0.39 -5.16 -6.23
N LEU A 38 0.13 -6.00 -5.22
CA LEU A 38 1.05 -7.07 -4.84
C LEU A 38 1.16 -8.12 -5.95
N ILE A 39 0.04 -8.65 -6.42
CA ILE A 39 0.05 -9.61 -7.54
C ILE A 39 0.70 -8.98 -8.79
N GLY A 40 0.40 -7.72 -9.11
CA GLY A 40 1.05 -7.01 -10.21
C GLY A 40 2.56 -6.91 -10.06
N THR A 41 3.06 -6.59 -8.86
CA THR A 41 4.51 -6.54 -8.59
C THR A 41 5.17 -7.91 -8.67
N ILE A 42 4.51 -8.98 -8.22
CA ILE A 42 5.01 -10.36 -8.38
C ILE A 42 5.10 -10.72 -9.85
N LEU A 43 4.06 -10.46 -10.64
CA LEU A 43 4.05 -10.75 -12.07
C LEU A 43 5.15 -10.00 -12.81
N ASN A 44 5.36 -8.72 -12.49
CA ASN A 44 6.48 -7.94 -13.04
C ASN A 44 7.83 -8.53 -12.65
N THR A 45 7.98 -8.95 -11.39
CA THR A 45 9.23 -9.53 -10.90
C THR A 45 9.51 -10.87 -11.57
N LEU A 46 8.51 -11.75 -11.71
CA LEU A 46 8.65 -13.03 -12.42
C LEU A 46 8.95 -12.82 -13.90
N GLY A 47 8.26 -11.88 -14.56
CA GLY A 47 8.50 -11.56 -15.98
C GLY A 47 9.93 -11.10 -16.22
N THR A 48 10.43 -10.19 -15.39
CA THR A 48 11.79 -9.65 -15.51
C THR A 48 12.88 -10.67 -15.16
N GLN A 49 12.69 -11.47 -14.11
CA GLN A 49 13.70 -12.44 -13.65
C GLN A 49 13.75 -13.71 -14.51
N LEU A 50 12.60 -14.17 -15.04
CA LEU A 50 12.53 -15.39 -15.86
C LEU A 50 12.61 -15.10 -17.37
N HIS A 51 12.80 -13.83 -17.75
CA HIS A 51 12.82 -13.36 -19.15
C HIS A 51 11.59 -13.84 -19.96
N LEU A 52 10.42 -13.89 -19.32
CA LEU A 52 9.19 -14.35 -19.95
C LEU A 52 8.58 -13.22 -20.80
N GLY A 53 8.84 -13.25 -22.10
CA GLY A 53 8.40 -12.24 -23.07
C GLY A 53 6.95 -11.80 -22.89
N PHE A 54 6.00 -12.73 -22.76
CA PHE A 54 4.58 -12.39 -22.61
C PHE A 54 4.23 -11.54 -21.36
N LEU A 55 5.04 -11.60 -20.30
CA LEU A 55 4.85 -10.83 -19.06
C LEU A 55 5.55 -9.47 -19.12
N THR A 56 6.65 -9.37 -19.87
CA THR A 56 7.43 -8.14 -20.04
C THR A 56 7.03 -7.34 -21.28
N ASP A 57 6.29 -7.94 -22.20
CA ASP A 57 5.77 -7.28 -23.38
C ASP A 57 4.70 -6.25 -22.99
N THR A 58 4.65 -5.17 -23.75
CA THR A 58 3.65 -4.12 -23.57
C THR A 58 2.30 -4.64 -24.03
N VAL A 59 1.35 -4.75 -23.11
CA VAL A 59 -0.01 -5.25 -23.37
C VAL A 59 -0.97 -4.11 -23.71
N ALA A 60 -0.78 -2.94 -23.10
CA ALA A 60 -1.58 -1.76 -23.40
C ALA A 60 -0.75 -0.49 -23.28
N THR A 61 -0.98 0.48 -24.15
CA THR A 61 -0.44 1.84 -24.01
C THR A 61 -1.60 2.78 -23.69
N VAL A 62 -1.58 3.38 -22.51
CA VAL A 62 -2.60 4.36 -22.10
C VAL A 62 -1.93 5.71 -21.92
N SER A 63 -2.37 6.72 -22.67
CA SER A 63 -1.81 8.07 -22.62
C SER A 63 -0.28 8.14 -22.80
N GLY A 64 0.28 7.31 -23.68
CA GLY A 64 1.72 7.26 -23.95
C GLY A 64 2.56 6.48 -22.95
N VAL A 65 1.94 5.88 -21.92
CA VAL A 65 2.61 4.98 -20.97
C VAL A 65 2.35 3.54 -21.37
N SER A 66 3.43 2.79 -21.65
CA SER A 66 3.39 1.36 -21.93
C SER A 66 3.23 0.56 -20.63
N TYR A 67 2.23 -0.30 -20.57
CA TYR A 67 1.98 -1.17 -19.43
C TYR A 67 2.18 -2.64 -19.79
N THR A 68 2.95 -3.33 -18.95
CA THR A 68 3.02 -4.79 -18.90
C THR A 68 1.78 -5.36 -18.18
N VAL A 69 1.62 -6.69 -18.20
CA VAL A 69 0.55 -7.36 -17.43
C VAL A 69 0.59 -6.96 -15.95
N GLY A 70 1.77 -7.03 -15.34
CA GLY A 70 1.94 -6.65 -13.93
C GLY A 70 1.80 -5.15 -13.72
N GLY A 71 2.27 -4.32 -14.66
CA GLY A 71 2.13 -2.86 -14.63
C GLY A 71 0.66 -2.42 -14.64
N LEU A 72 -0.17 -3.04 -15.48
CA LEU A 72 -1.62 -2.83 -15.50
C LEU A 72 -2.26 -3.21 -14.17
N ALA A 73 -1.93 -4.39 -13.63
CA ALA A 73 -2.47 -4.84 -12.34
C ALA A 73 -2.10 -3.88 -11.19
N SER A 74 -0.85 -3.39 -11.17
CA SER A 74 -0.42 -2.39 -10.19
C SER A 74 -1.07 -1.02 -10.39
N ALA A 75 -1.31 -0.58 -11.63
CA ALA A 75 -2.01 0.66 -11.93
C ALA A 75 -3.47 0.65 -11.46
N MET A 76 -4.11 -0.52 -11.48
CA MET A 76 -5.49 -0.73 -11.00
C MET A 76 -5.62 -0.84 -9.47
N SER A 77 -4.55 -0.60 -8.72
CA SER A 77 -4.57 -0.65 -7.25
C SER A 77 -5.53 0.35 -6.61
N GLY A 78 -5.55 1.61 -7.07
CA GLY A 78 -6.50 2.64 -6.65
C GLY A 78 -7.96 2.18 -6.77
N PRO A 79 -8.40 1.79 -7.98
CA PRO A 79 -9.71 1.20 -8.22
C PRO A 79 -10.04 0.00 -7.34
N ALA A 80 -9.12 -0.98 -7.24
CA ALA A 80 -9.34 -2.20 -6.47
C ALA A 80 -9.56 -1.90 -4.98
N MET A 81 -8.77 -0.98 -4.42
CA MET A 81 -8.95 -0.49 -3.04
C MET A 81 -10.30 0.17 -2.83
N ALA A 82 -10.70 1.10 -3.72
CA ALA A 82 -11.96 1.82 -3.59
C ALA A 82 -13.18 0.90 -3.70
N VAL A 83 -13.14 -0.08 -4.61
CA VAL A 83 -14.17 -1.12 -4.76
C VAL A 83 -14.25 -1.99 -3.51
N ALA A 84 -13.10 -2.43 -2.97
CA ALA A 84 -13.08 -3.25 -1.75
C ALA A 84 -13.63 -2.49 -0.54
N ILE A 85 -13.28 -1.21 -0.39
CA ILE A 85 -13.88 -0.32 0.62
C ILE A 85 -15.39 -0.21 0.40
N GLY A 86 -15.83 0.09 -0.83
CA GLY A 86 -17.25 0.19 -1.17
C GLY A 86 -18.04 -1.09 -0.87
N TYR A 87 -17.43 -2.25 -1.11
CA TYR A 87 -17.98 -3.56 -0.79
C TYR A 87 -18.13 -3.76 0.73
N ALA A 88 -17.09 -3.45 1.52
CA ALA A 88 -17.17 -3.49 2.99
C ALA A 88 -18.21 -2.50 3.55
N LEU A 89 -18.40 -1.38 2.87
CA LEU A 89 -19.44 -0.41 3.17
C LEU A 89 -20.84 -0.81 2.66
N LYS A 90 -20.99 -1.98 2.02
CA LYS A 90 -22.25 -2.47 1.44
C LYS A 90 -22.89 -1.47 0.47
N CYS A 91 -22.08 -0.84 -0.37
CA CYS A 91 -22.58 0.10 -1.36
C CYS A 91 -23.45 -0.61 -2.41
N PRO A 92 -24.50 0.06 -2.94
CA PRO A 92 -25.26 -0.46 -4.05
C PRO A 92 -24.38 -0.53 -5.32
N PRO A 93 -24.72 -1.38 -6.31
CA PRO A 93 -23.86 -1.65 -7.46
C PRO A 93 -23.41 -0.39 -8.23
N LEU A 94 -24.31 0.55 -8.47
CA LEU A 94 -23.99 1.79 -9.20
C LEU A 94 -22.93 2.65 -8.49
N VAL A 95 -23.00 2.74 -7.16
CA VAL A 95 -21.99 3.45 -6.35
C VAL A 95 -20.67 2.69 -6.40
N LEU A 96 -20.72 1.37 -6.28
CA LEU A 96 -19.54 0.50 -6.26
C LEU A 96 -18.76 0.55 -7.58
N PHE A 97 -19.45 0.56 -8.72
CA PHE A 97 -18.82 0.76 -10.04
C PHE A 97 -18.26 2.17 -10.21
N SER A 98 -18.95 3.18 -9.67
CA SER A 98 -18.50 4.57 -9.73
C SER A 98 -17.24 4.83 -8.89
N LEU A 99 -17.05 4.07 -7.81
CA LEU A 99 -15.87 4.15 -6.96
C LEU A 99 -14.58 3.73 -7.67
N ILE A 100 -14.65 2.98 -8.77
CA ILE A 100 -13.48 2.62 -9.60
C ILE A 100 -12.75 3.89 -10.04
N THR A 101 -13.47 4.83 -10.64
CA THR A 101 -12.93 6.10 -11.14
C THR A 101 -12.41 6.97 -10.00
N VAL A 102 -13.15 7.02 -8.89
CA VAL A 102 -12.76 7.78 -7.69
C VAL A 102 -11.48 7.23 -7.09
N GLY A 103 -11.34 5.90 -7.02
CA GLY A 103 -10.15 5.22 -6.51
C GLY A 103 -8.93 5.48 -7.38
N PHE A 104 -9.08 5.43 -8.71
CA PHE A 104 -7.98 5.78 -9.62
C PHE A 104 -7.52 7.22 -9.42
N ALA A 105 -8.45 8.17 -9.44
CA ALA A 105 -8.15 9.59 -9.28
C ALA A 105 -7.49 9.88 -7.93
N SER A 106 -8.02 9.32 -6.84
CA SER A 106 -7.49 9.53 -5.48
C SER A 106 -6.09 8.96 -5.31
N ASN A 107 -5.83 7.77 -5.87
CA ASN A 107 -4.51 7.15 -5.79
C ASN A 107 -3.48 7.94 -6.60
N ALA A 108 -3.85 8.36 -7.82
CA ALA A 108 -2.98 9.14 -8.70
C ALA A 108 -2.65 10.52 -8.10
N LEU A 109 -3.65 11.23 -7.59
CA LEU A 109 -3.46 12.55 -6.94
C LEU A 109 -2.74 12.46 -5.60
N GLY A 110 -2.85 11.33 -4.90
CA GLY A 110 -2.24 11.11 -3.59
C GLY A 110 -0.77 10.71 -3.61
N GLY A 111 -0.25 10.20 -4.74
CA GLY A 111 1.15 9.79 -4.87
C GLY A 111 1.59 8.83 -3.77
N ALA A 112 2.60 9.20 -2.98
CA ALA A 112 3.09 8.39 -1.86
C ALA A 112 2.04 8.13 -0.75
N GLY A 113 1.06 9.03 -0.61
CA GLY A 113 -0.10 8.91 0.27
C GLY A 113 -1.33 8.30 -0.40
N GLY A 114 -1.18 7.71 -1.60
CA GLY A 114 -2.27 7.19 -2.44
C GLY A 114 -3.27 6.29 -1.70
N PRO A 115 -2.83 5.19 -1.05
CA PRO A 115 -3.74 4.30 -0.30
C PRO A 115 -4.55 5.03 0.78
N LEU A 116 -3.92 5.95 1.52
CA LEU A 116 -4.60 6.79 2.52
C LEU A 116 -5.66 7.70 1.88
N ALA A 117 -5.31 8.32 0.75
CA ALA A 117 -6.21 9.18 0.02
C ALA A 117 -7.42 8.40 -0.52
N VAL A 118 -7.18 7.23 -1.13
CA VAL A 118 -8.25 6.34 -1.59
C VAL A 118 -9.17 5.96 -0.43
N TYR A 119 -8.62 5.65 0.74
CA TYR A 119 -9.41 5.28 1.91
C TYR A 119 -10.41 6.39 2.31
N PHE A 120 -9.93 7.61 2.56
CA PHE A 120 -10.81 8.70 3.00
C PHE A 120 -11.78 9.14 1.91
N VAL A 121 -11.29 9.30 0.67
CA VAL A 121 -12.12 9.77 -0.44
C VAL A 121 -13.17 8.73 -0.81
N ALA A 122 -12.82 7.44 -0.85
CA ALA A 122 -13.77 6.38 -1.18
C ALA A 122 -14.88 6.28 -0.13
N ILE A 123 -14.59 6.46 1.17
CA ILE A 123 -15.64 6.50 2.20
C ILE A 123 -16.58 7.67 1.96
N ILE A 124 -16.06 8.89 1.75
CA ILE A 124 -16.89 10.08 1.53
C ILE A 124 -17.73 9.94 0.26
N ALA A 125 -17.13 9.49 -0.85
CA ALA A 125 -17.81 9.26 -2.11
C ALA A 125 -18.87 8.15 -2.00
N ALA A 126 -18.56 7.06 -1.28
CA ALA A 126 -19.48 5.96 -1.03
C ALA A 126 -20.71 6.41 -0.25
N GLU A 127 -20.53 7.18 0.83
CA GLU A 127 -21.67 7.68 1.61
C GLU A 127 -22.49 8.71 0.81
N ALA A 128 -21.84 9.61 0.07
CA ALA A 128 -22.53 10.52 -0.85
C ALA A 128 -23.37 9.75 -1.88
N GLY A 129 -22.79 8.75 -2.54
CA GLY A 129 -23.47 7.91 -3.52
C GLY A 129 -24.64 7.12 -2.92
N LYS A 130 -24.47 6.54 -1.73
CA LYS A 130 -25.54 5.81 -1.03
C LYS A 130 -26.72 6.70 -0.70
N MET A 131 -26.48 7.95 -0.26
CA MET A 131 -27.55 8.88 0.10
C MET A 131 -28.52 9.12 -1.06
N ILE A 132 -28.00 9.17 -2.29
CA ILE A 132 -28.80 9.49 -3.49
C ILE A 132 -29.32 8.23 -4.19
N SER A 133 -28.62 7.10 -4.04
CA SER A 133 -28.99 5.86 -4.72
C SER A 133 -30.42 5.44 -4.39
N LYS A 134 -31.19 5.14 -5.43
CA LYS A 134 -32.61 4.73 -5.41
C LYS A 134 -33.61 5.81 -4.98
N GLU A 135 -33.23 7.08 -4.97
CA GLU A 135 -34.16 8.20 -4.67
C GLU A 135 -34.84 8.79 -5.91
N THR A 136 -34.27 8.61 -7.11
CA THR A 136 -34.76 9.28 -8.33
C THR A 136 -35.11 8.28 -9.44
N LYS A 137 -36.02 8.66 -10.35
CA LYS A 137 -36.33 7.86 -11.55
C LYS A 137 -35.14 7.76 -12.52
N VAL A 138 -34.18 8.67 -12.40
CA VAL A 138 -32.96 8.75 -13.24
C VAL A 138 -31.72 8.29 -12.45
N ASP A 139 -31.91 7.40 -11.47
CA ASP A 139 -30.86 6.94 -10.55
C ASP A 139 -29.61 6.43 -11.24
N ILE A 140 -29.80 5.77 -12.40
CA ILE A 140 -28.72 5.22 -13.23
C ILE A 140 -27.72 6.28 -13.70
N LEU A 141 -28.14 7.53 -13.85
CA LEU A 141 -27.29 8.63 -14.29
C LEU A 141 -26.87 9.52 -13.12
N VAL A 142 -27.81 9.81 -12.21
CA VAL A 142 -27.58 10.73 -11.09
C VAL A 142 -26.62 10.13 -10.06
N THR A 143 -26.77 8.84 -9.72
CA THR A 143 -25.92 8.20 -8.70
C THR A 143 -24.46 8.15 -9.12
N PRO A 144 -24.10 7.72 -10.34
CA PRO A 144 -22.72 7.78 -10.80
C PRO A 144 -22.17 9.20 -10.89
N LEU A 145 -22.95 10.15 -11.43
CA LEU A 145 -22.50 11.53 -11.60
C LEU A 145 -22.14 12.18 -10.26
N ILE A 146 -22.96 11.95 -9.23
CA ILE A 146 -22.68 12.53 -7.91
C ILE A 146 -21.56 11.76 -7.19
N THR A 147 -21.53 10.43 -7.29
CA THR A 147 -20.45 9.63 -6.67
C THR A 147 -19.09 10.01 -7.24
N ILE A 148 -18.98 10.12 -8.58
CA ILE A 148 -17.74 10.52 -9.26
C ILE A 148 -17.46 12.00 -9.03
N GLY A 149 -18.44 12.88 -9.15
CA GLY A 149 -18.26 14.33 -8.97
C GLY A 149 -17.80 14.69 -7.56
N VAL A 150 -18.47 14.16 -6.53
CA VAL A 150 -18.07 14.35 -5.13
C VAL A 150 -16.73 13.66 -4.87
N GLY A 151 -16.56 12.42 -5.32
CA GLY A 151 -15.32 11.68 -5.09
C GLY A 151 -14.10 12.36 -5.71
N THR A 152 -14.16 12.74 -6.98
CA THR A 152 -13.05 13.44 -7.66
C THR A 152 -12.83 14.85 -7.13
N GLY A 153 -13.89 15.59 -6.80
CA GLY A 153 -13.78 16.91 -6.16
C GLY A 153 -13.09 16.83 -4.79
N VAL A 154 -13.49 15.86 -3.95
CA VAL A 154 -12.85 15.63 -2.65
C VAL A 154 -11.42 15.11 -2.82
N ALA A 155 -11.16 14.26 -3.82
CA ALA A 155 -9.81 13.79 -4.14
C ALA A 155 -8.88 14.98 -4.46
N ALA A 156 -9.33 15.92 -5.29
CA ALA A 156 -8.54 17.11 -5.65
C ALA A 156 -8.19 17.98 -4.42
N LEU A 157 -9.05 18.02 -3.41
CA LEU A 157 -8.83 18.81 -2.19
C LEU A 157 -7.93 18.10 -1.17
N ILE A 158 -8.15 16.80 -0.94
CA ILE A 158 -7.53 16.07 0.18
C ILE A 158 -6.30 15.27 -0.27
N ALA A 159 -6.35 14.62 -1.43
CA ALA A 159 -5.30 13.68 -1.84
C ALA A 159 -3.91 14.34 -1.98
N PRO A 160 -3.75 15.53 -2.59
CA PRO A 160 -2.46 16.19 -2.68
C PRO A 160 -1.88 16.57 -1.31
N ALA A 161 -2.74 16.97 -0.36
CA ALA A 161 -2.31 17.31 1.00
C ALA A 161 -1.80 16.08 1.74
N LEU A 162 -2.48 14.93 1.59
CA LEU A 162 -2.04 13.66 2.16
C LEU A 162 -0.74 13.17 1.50
N GLY A 163 -0.61 13.32 0.19
CA GLY A 163 0.64 13.02 -0.53
C GLY A 163 1.82 13.84 0.00
N LYS A 164 1.64 15.15 0.16
CA LYS A 164 2.67 16.03 0.76
C LYS A 164 3.00 15.63 2.21
N ALA A 165 2.00 15.26 3.01
CA ALA A 165 2.23 14.79 4.36
C ALA A 165 3.04 13.48 4.39
N ALA A 166 2.74 12.54 3.48
CA ALA A 166 3.52 11.31 3.33
C ALA A 166 4.96 11.59 2.89
N MET A 167 5.18 12.56 2.00
CA MET A 167 6.52 12.96 1.57
C MET A 167 7.36 13.55 2.70
N LYS A 168 6.76 14.26 3.67
CA LYS A 168 7.49 14.73 4.87
C LYS A 168 8.06 13.60 5.71
N ILE A 169 7.35 12.47 5.79
CA ILE A 169 7.87 11.27 6.47
C ILE A 169 9.07 10.73 5.69
N GLY A 170 9.02 10.76 4.36
CA GLY A 170 10.16 10.42 3.51
C GLY A 170 11.35 11.37 3.65
N GLU A 171 11.12 12.68 3.81
CA GLU A 171 12.18 13.65 4.12
C GLU A 171 12.86 13.32 5.46
N LEU A 172 12.09 12.93 6.48
CA LEU A 172 12.65 12.46 7.75
C LEU A 172 13.49 11.19 7.58
N ILE A 173 13.06 10.25 6.73
CA ILE A 173 13.85 9.06 6.38
C ILE A 173 15.15 9.45 5.69
N MET A 174 15.12 10.42 4.78
CA MET A 174 16.33 10.92 4.11
C MET A 174 17.26 11.68 5.05
N LEU A 175 16.74 12.40 6.04
CA LEU A 175 17.59 12.94 7.10
C LEU A 175 18.23 11.82 7.91
N ALA A 176 17.51 10.72 8.13
CA ALA A 176 18.03 9.57 8.83
C ALA A 176 19.16 8.83 8.09
N THR A 177 19.22 8.91 6.75
CA THR A 177 20.30 8.30 5.96
C THR A 177 21.65 8.99 6.12
N ASN A 178 21.68 10.23 6.62
CA ASN A 178 22.93 10.95 6.90
C ASN A 178 23.60 10.52 8.22
N LEU A 179 22.94 9.71 9.05
CA LEU A 179 23.53 9.21 10.29
C LEU A 179 24.58 8.12 10.02
N GLN A 180 25.41 7.83 11.02
CA GLN A 180 26.34 6.71 10.96
C GLN A 180 25.60 5.38 10.76
N PRO A 181 26.21 4.35 10.11
CA PRO A 181 25.54 3.12 9.71
C PRO A 181 24.72 2.41 10.79
N PHE A 182 25.17 2.46 12.04
CA PHE A 182 24.44 1.90 13.17
C PHE A 182 23.13 2.65 13.44
N LEU A 183 23.19 3.97 13.66
CA LEU A 183 22.02 4.79 13.96
C LEU A 183 21.10 4.95 12.74
N MET A 184 21.68 5.10 11.54
CA MET A 184 20.94 5.04 10.27
C MET A 184 20.17 3.72 10.17
N GLY A 185 20.84 2.60 10.46
CA GLY A 185 20.24 1.28 10.45
C GLY A 185 18.98 1.23 11.30
N ILE A 186 19.05 1.69 12.56
CA ILE A 186 17.89 1.75 13.48
C ILE A 186 16.80 2.65 12.93
N ALA A 187 17.15 3.89 12.58
CA ALA A 187 16.16 4.92 12.26
C ALA A 187 15.43 4.59 10.95
N VAL A 188 16.17 4.24 9.89
CA VAL A 188 15.61 3.93 8.58
C VAL A 188 14.76 2.66 8.64
N SER A 189 15.23 1.60 9.31
CA SER A 189 14.47 0.35 9.40
C SER A 189 13.14 0.53 10.15
N VAL A 190 13.15 1.29 11.26
CA VAL A 190 11.95 1.58 12.05
C VAL A 190 10.99 2.47 11.29
N LEU A 191 11.47 3.58 10.71
CA LEU A 191 10.61 4.55 10.02
C LEU A 191 9.96 3.93 8.77
N VAL A 192 10.74 3.24 7.94
CA VAL A 192 10.20 2.60 6.73
C VAL A 192 9.34 1.39 7.10
N GLY A 193 9.72 0.62 8.13
CA GLY A 193 8.91 -0.47 8.65
C GLY A 193 7.54 -0.01 9.16
N ILE A 194 7.49 1.11 9.90
CA ILE A 194 6.25 1.74 10.34
C ILE A 194 5.43 2.22 9.14
N ALA A 195 6.08 2.90 8.18
CA ALA A 195 5.41 3.40 6.98
C ALA A 195 4.78 2.26 6.16
N LEU A 196 5.40 1.07 6.14
CA LEU A 196 4.90 -0.11 5.44
C LEU A 196 3.63 -0.70 6.06
N THR A 197 3.48 -0.62 7.38
CA THR A 197 2.26 -1.12 8.06
C THR A 197 1.15 -0.09 8.06
N LEU A 198 1.49 1.19 8.11
CA LEU A 198 0.52 2.26 7.96
C LEU A 198 -0.09 2.27 6.55
N PRO A 199 -1.28 2.85 6.36
CA PRO A 199 -1.89 3.09 5.06
C PRO A 199 -1.16 4.14 4.20
N ILE A 200 0.17 4.16 4.27
CA ILE A 200 1.08 4.99 3.49
C ILE A 200 1.91 4.04 2.63
N SER A 201 2.24 4.42 1.40
CA SER A 201 3.03 3.53 0.54
C SER A 201 4.52 3.70 0.83
N SER A 202 5.08 2.84 1.69
CA SER A 202 6.54 2.76 1.93
C SER A 202 7.32 2.57 0.62
N ALA A 203 6.81 1.72 -0.28
CA ALA A 203 7.40 1.47 -1.58
C ALA A 203 7.43 2.74 -2.45
N ALA A 204 6.35 3.54 -2.45
CA ALA A 204 6.32 4.81 -3.17
C ALA A 204 7.24 5.86 -2.54
N ILE A 205 7.35 5.90 -1.21
CA ILE A 205 8.30 6.77 -0.51
C ILE A 205 9.74 6.39 -0.90
N CYS A 206 10.11 5.12 -0.80
CA CYS A 206 11.44 4.65 -1.18
C CYS A 206 11.74 4.93 -2.65
N ALA A 207 10.76 4.78 -3.54
CA ALA A 207 10.89 5.13 -4.95
C ALA A 207 11.10 6.63 -5.18
N ALA A 208 10.31 7.48 -4.52
CA ALA A 208 10.37 8.93 -4.68
C ALA A 208 11.69 9.53 -4.18
N PHE A 209 12.30 8.93 -3.16
CA PHE A 209 13.59 9.37 -2.62
C PHE A 209 14.79 8.57 -3.13
N GLY A 210 14.58 7.60 -4.02
CA GLY A 210 15.67 6.79 -4.57
C GLY A 210 16.43 6.01 -3.50
N LEU A 211 15.74 5.49 -2.49
CA LEU A 211 16.35 4.85 -1.32
C LEU A 211 17.02 3.51 -1.69
N THR A 212 18.29 3.55 -2.07
CA THR A 212 19.10 2.39 -2.48
C THR A 212 20.35 2.25 -1.60
N GLY A 213 21.25 1.32 -1.92
CA GLY A 213 22.49 1.09 -1.19
C GLY A 213 22.23 0.61 0.24
N LEU A 214 23.08 1.05 1.17
CA LEU A 214 23.05 0.60 2.56
C LEU A 214 21.77 1.02 3.29
N ALA A 215 21.26 2.23 3.00
CA ALA A 215 19.99 2.72 3.53
C ALA A 215 18.81 1.91 2.97
N GLY A 216 18.84 1.58 1.67
CA GLY A 216 17.87 0.66 1.08
C GLY A 216 17.89 -0.72 1.73
N GLY A 217 19.08 -1.25 2.07
CA GLY A 217 19.21 -2.52 2.79
C GLY A 217 18.63 -2.48 4.20
N ALA A 218 18.83 -1.37 4.94
CA ALA A 218 18.20 -1.14 6.24
C ALA A 218 16.67 -1.10 6.13
N ALA A 219 16.15 -0.43 5.09
CA ALA A 219 14.72 -0.34 4.81
C ALA A 219 14.11 -1.73 4.53
N VAL A 220 14.73 -2.54 3.65
CA VAL A 220 14.26 -3.91 3.38
C VAL A 220 14.23 -4.71 4.67
N ALA A 221 15.31 -4.69 5.46
CA ALA A 221 15.40 -5.45 6.71
C ALA A 221 14.33 -5.04 7.74
N GLY A 222 14.02 -3.74 7.85
CA GLY A 222 12.96 -3.23 8.71
C GLY A 222 11.56 -3.65 8.25
N CYS A 223 11.28 -3.54 6.95
CA CYS A 223 10.04 -3.99 6.35
C CYS A 223 9.83 -5.51 6.49
N CYS A 224 10.88 -6.31 6.32
CA CYS A 224 10.87 -7.74 6.56
C CYS A 224 10.57 -8.08 8.02
N ALA A 225 11.21 -7.37 8.97
CA ALA A 225 10.96 -7.57 10.39
C ALA A 225 9.49 -7.32 10.76
N GLN A 226 8.86 -6.30 10.15
CA GLN A 226 7.43 -6.03 10.34
C GLN A 226 6.57 -7.17 9.79
N MET A 227 6.72 -7.50 8.50
CA MET A 227 5.92 -8.54 7.84
C MET A 227 6.06 -9.91 8.49
N VAL A 228 7.30 -10.38 8.68
CA VAL A 228 7.58 -11.68 9.30
C VAL A 228 7.21 -11.67 10.78
N GLY A 229 7.48 -10.59 11.50
CA GLY A 229 7.08 -10.45 12.91
C GLY A 229 5.57 -10.61 13.09
N PHE A 230 4.77 -9.91 12.27
CA PHE A 230 3.31 -10.06 12.27
C PHE A 230 2.84 -11.46 11.87
N ALA A 231 3.47 -12.05 10.85
CA ALA A 231 3.16 -13.41 10.39
C ALA A 231 3.39 -14.46 11.49
N VAL A 232 4.51 -14.36 12.23
CA VAL A 232 4.84 -15.27 13.33
C VAL A 232 3.92 -15.05 14.52
N MET A 233 3.69 -13.80 14.92
CA MET A 233 2.79 -13.50 16.05
C MET A 233 1.37 -14.01 15.81
N SER A 234 0.88 -13.91 14.57
CA SER A 234 -0.48 -14.33 14.23
C SER A 234 -0.60 -15.81 13.81
N PHE A 235 0.48 -16.58 13.86
CA PHE A 235 0.49 -17.99 13.43
C PHE A 235 -0.46 -18.86 14.26
N LYS A 236 -0.61 -18.57 15.56
CA LYS A 236 -1.51 -19.34 16.44
C LYS A 236 -2.97 -19.23 16.00
N GLU A 237 -3.38 -18.08 15.48
CA GLU A 237 -4.76 -17.82 15.06
C GLU A 237 -4.98 -18.14 13.57
N ASN A 238 -4.05 -17.74 12.70
CA ASN A 238 -4.22 -17.78 11.25
C ASN A 238 -3.43 -18.91 10.57
N ARG A 239 -2.59 -19.63 11.31
CA ARG A 239 -1.74 -20.73 10.84
C ARG A 239 -0.97 -20.36 9.54
N TRP A 240 -0.80 -21.33 8.66
CA TRP A 240 -0.10 -21.18 7.38
C TRP A 240 -0.73 -20.13 6.45
N GLY A 241 -2.05 -19.99 6.47
CA GLY A 241 -2.74 -18.99 5.66
C GLY A 241 -2.38 -17.56 6.07
N GLY A 242 -2.37 -17.27 7.37
CA GLY A 242 -1.91 -15.99 7.91
C GLY A 242 -0.43 -15.75 7.68
N LEU A 243 0.39 -16.78 7.84
CA LEU A 243 1.83 -16.68 7.67
C LEU A 243 2.21 -16.28 6.25
N VAL A 244 1.59 -16.92 5.24
CA VAL A 244 1.84 -16.59 3.83
C VAL A 244 1.23 -15.23 3.49
N SER A 245 -0.01 -14.95 3.89
CA SER A 245 -0.70 -13.70 3.53
C SER A 245 -0.10 -12.45 4.20
N GLN A 246 0.49 -12.56 5.38
CA GLN A 246 1.11 -11.41 6.07
C GLN A 246 2.61 -11.34 5.83
N GLY A 247 3.27 -12.51 5.81
CA GLY A 247 4.71 -12.61 5.62
C GLY A 247 5.10 -12.35 4.17
N ILE A 248 4.48 -13.04 3.21
CA ILE A 248 4.77 -12.84 1.76
C ILE A 248 3.82 -11.81 1.16
N GLY A 249 2.62 -11.66 1.74
CA GLY A 249 1.66 -10.66 1.28
C GLY A 249 1.98 -9.27 1.80
N THR A 250 1.12 -8.77 2.70
CA THR A 250 1.27 -7.42 3.25
C THR A 250 0.97 -7.38 4.74
N SER A 251 1.79 -6.63 5.49
CA SER A 251 1.54 -6.36 6.91
C SER A 251 0.32 -5.47 7.15
N MET A 252 -0.14 -4.76 6.11
CA MET A 252 -1.31 -3.90 6.17
C MET A 252 -2.58 -4.65 6.60
N LEU A 253 -2.64 -5.96 6.37
CA LEU A 253 -3.73 -6.84 6.86
C LEU A 253 -3.87 -6.81 8.39
N GLN A 254 -2.80 -6.48 9.13
CA GLN A 254 -2.83 -6.36 10.59
C GLN A 254 -3.30 -4.99 11.08
N MET A 255 -3.51 -4.01 10.20
CA MET A 255 -3.88 -2.65 10.61
C MET A 255 -5.19 -2.63 11.43
N GLY A 256 -6.18 -3.45 11.06
CA GLY A 256 -7.41 -3.58 11.83
C GLY A 256 -7.19 -4.13 13.25
N ASN A 257 -6.16 -4.95 13.46
CA ASN A 257 -5.78 -5.45 14.78
C ASN A 257 -4.95 -4.42 15.57
N ILE A 258 -4.09 -3.65 14.89
CA ILE A 258 -3.33 -2.55 15.50
C ILE A 258 -4.27 -1.49 16.06
N ILE A 259 -5.34 -1.16 15.34
CA ILE A 259 -6.36 -0.20 15.81
C ILE A 259 -7.07 -0.71 17.07
N LYS A 260 -7.31 -2.03 17.17
CA LYS A 260 -7.93 -2.63 18.37
C LYS A 260 -6.97 -2.66 19.55
N ASN A 261 -5.70 -2.97 19.30
CA ASN A 261 -4.67 -3.04 20.34
C ASN A 261 -3.29 -2.62 19.79
N PRO A 262 -2.89 -1.34 19.93
CA PRO A 262 -1.63 -0.84 19.40
C PRO A 262 -0.37 -1.53 19.96
N LYS A 263 -0.48 -2.20 21.11
CA LYS A 263 0.64 -2.90 21.76
C LYS A 263 1.22 -4.01 20.88
N ILE A 264 0.44 -4.60 19.97
CA ILE A 264 0.93 -5.66 19.08
C ILE A 264 2.03 -5.17 18.13
N TRP A 265 2.09 -3.86 17.88
CA TRP A 265 3.04 -3.28 16.93
C TRP A 265 4.42 -3.03 17.55
N ILE A 266 4.51 -3.01 18.87
CA ILE A 266 5.76 -2.74 19.61
C ILE A 266 6.81 -3.80 19.28
N ALA A 267 6.44 -5.07 19.30
CA ALA A 267 7.38 -6.17 19.06
C ALA A 267 8.01 -6.08 17.65
N PRO A 268 7.23 -5.97 16.54
CA PRO A 268 7.79 -5.75 15.21
C PRO A 268 8.68 -4.50 15.08
N ILE A 269 8.31 -3.39 15.74
CA ILE A 269 9.12 -2.16 15.73
C ILE A 269 10.47 -2.40 16.39
N ILE A 270 10.49 -3.04 17.57
CA ILE A 270 11.74 -3.38 18.26
C ILE A 270 12.57 -4.34 17.41
N THR A 271 11.95 -5.35 16.80
CA THR A 271 12.65 -6.25 15.87
C THR A 271 13.27 -5.47 14.71
N SER A 272 12.54 -4.52 14.11
CA SER A 272 13.08 -3.67 13.04
C SER A 272 14.26 -2.81 13.49
N ALA A 273 14.21 -2.27 14.71
CA ALA A 273 15.30 -1.50 15.30
C ALA A 273 16.57 -2.33 15.50
N ILE A 274 16.44 -3.65 15.68
CA ILE A 274 17.58 -4.58 15.82
C ILE A 274 18.06 -5.05 14.44
N THR A 275 17.16 -5.42 13.53
CA THR A 275 17.55 -5.96 12.21
C THR A 275 18.19 -4.91 11.31
N GLY A 276 17.84 -3.63 11.46
CA GLY A 276 18.44 -2.53 10.70
C GLY A 276 19.97 -2.46 10.85
N PRO A 277 20.51 -2.27 12.08
CA PRO A 277 21.95 -2.29 12.34
C PRO A 277 22.64 -3.59 11.97
N LEU A 278 21.98 -4.74 12.13
CA LEU A 278 22.55 -6.02 11.70
C LEU A 278 22.74 -6.01 10.18
N ALA A 279 21.75 -5.55 9.43
CA ALA A 279 21.83 -5.42 7.98
C ALA A 279 22.91 -4.42 7.54
N THR A 280 23.01 -3.26 8.19
CA THR A 280 23.95 -2.20 7.77
C THR A 280 25.38 -2.40 8.27
N CYS A 281 25.57 -2.75 9.54
CA CYS A 281 26.90 -2.80 10.15
C CYS A 281 27.59 -4.16 10.02
N ILE A 282 26.83 -5.24 10.16
CA ILE A 282 27.38 -6.60 10.15
C ILE A 282 27.39 -7.14 8.72
N PHE A 283 26.21 -7.24 8.10
CA PHE A 283 26.07 -7.83 6.77
C PHE A 283 26.39 -6.85 5.63
N LYS A 284 26.45 -5.55 5.92
CA LYS A 284 26.68 -4.48 4.92
C LYS A 284 25.77 -4.65 3.69
N LEU A 285 24.52 -4.98 3.94
CA LEU A 285 23.53 -5.33 2.93
C LEU A 285 23.20 -4.08 2.10
N ASN A 286 23.62 -4.08 0.84
CA ASN A 286 23.34 -3.01 -0.10
C ASN A 286 22.19 -3.39 -1.02
N MET A 287 21.17 -2.54 -1.08
CA MET A 287 20.03 -2.70 -1.96
C MET A 287 20.21 -1.87 -3.22
N ASN A 288 20.87 -2.45 -4.23
CA ASN A 288 21.24 -1.75 -5.47
C ASN A 288 20.26 -1.99 -6.63
N GLY A 289 19.17 -2.71 -6.37
CA GLY A 289 18.06 -2.84 -7.32
C GLY A 289 17.21 -1.58 -7.40
N THR A 290 15.97 -1.72 -7.89
CA THR A 290 15.03 -0.60 -7.96
C THR A 290 14.65 -0.11 -6.56
N ALA A 291 14.64 1.21 -6.36
CA ALA A 291 14.39 1.82 -5.05
C ALA A 291 13.02 1.45 -4.44
N VAL A 292 12.02 1.16 -5.29
CA VAL A 292 10.70 0.64 -4.87
C VAL A 292 10.86 -0.59 -3.98
N SER A 293 11.75 -1.50 -4.34
CA SER A 293 11.95 -2.78 -3.66
C SER A 293 12.47 -2.61 -2.23
N SER A 294 13.14 -1.50 -1.92
CA SER A 294 13.59 -1.15 -0.56
C SER A 294 12.43 -1.03 0.43
N GLY A 295 11.27 -0.54 -0.03
CA GLY A 295 10.06 -0.36 0.79
C GLY A 295 9.11 -1.55 0.77
N MET A 296 9.44 -2.64 0.07
CA MET A 296 8.54 -3.78 -0.14
C MET A 296 8.76 -4.92 0.87
N GLY A 297 9.91 -4.97 1.56
CA GLY A 297 10.21 -6.04 2.51
C GLY A 297 10.06 -7.44 1.89
N THR A 298 9.33 -8.34 2.56
CA THR A 298 9.03 -9.69 2.06
C THR A 298 7.82 -9.75 1.12
N CYS A 299 7.15 -8.62 0.83
CA CYS A 299 6.03 -8.53 -0.10
C CYS A 299 6.40 -9.10 -1.47
N GLY A 300 5.77 -10.20 -1.87
CA GLY A 300 6.03 -10.88 -3.13
C GLY A 300 7.49 -11.30 -3.34
N LEU A 301 8.29 -11.34 -2.26
CA LEU A 301 9.75 -11.45 -2.29
C LEU A 301 10.47 -10.34 -3.07
N VAL A 302 9.77 -9.24 -3.41
CA VAL A 302 10.28 -8.15 -4.26
C VAL A 302 11.50 -7.47 -3.64
N GLY A 303 11.50 -7.27 -2.32
CA GLY A 303 12.68 -6.72 -1.63
C GLY A 303 13.91 -7.61 -1.77
N GLN A 304 13.74 -8.92 -1.54
CA GLN A 304 14.85 -9.89 -1.57
C GLN A 304 15.38 -10.09 -2.99
N ILE A 305 14.46 -10.19 -3.94
CA ILE A 305 14.80 -10.30 -5.36
C ILE A 305 15.50 -9.02 -5.83
N GLY A 306 15.08 -7.84 -5.37
CA GLY A 306 15.75 -6.59 -5.70
C GLY A 306 17.16 -6.46 -5.09
N VAL A 307 17.40 -7.00 -3.90
CA VAL A 307 18.75 -7.04 -3.30
C VAL A 307 19.65 -7.91 -4.16
N TYR A 308 19.18 -9.13 -4.45
CA TYR A 308 19.91 -10.09 -5.26
C TYR A 308 20.18 -9.57 -6.68
N SER A 309 19.17 -9.03 -7.36
CA SER A 309 19.35 -8.49 -8.71
C SER A 309 20.29 -7.29 -8.75
N GLY A 310 20.28 -6.45 -7.71
CA GLY A 310 21.26 -5.39 -7.52
C GLY A 310 22.69 -5.94 -7.49
N TRP A 311 22.95 -6.98 -6.70
CA TRP A 311 24.27 -7.60 -6.62
C TRP A 311 24.71 -8.28 -7.92
N VAL A 312 23.79 -8.98 -8.60
CA VAL A 312 24.08 -9.57 -9.92
C VAL A 312 24.45 -8.49 -10.93
N ASN A 313 23.74 -7.36 -10.93
CA ASN A 313 24.05 -6.23 -11.79
C ASN A 313 25.40 -5.59 -11.46
N ASP A 314 25.74 -5.44 -10.17
CA ASP A 314 27.04 -4.92 -9.75
C ASP A 314 28.20 -5.82 -10.20
N VAL A 315 27.99 -7.14 -10.19
CA VAL A 315 28.97 -8.12 -10.71
C VAL A 315 29.08 -8.03 -12.22
N ALA A 316 27.95 -7.95 -12.93
CA ALA A 316 27.93 -7.79 -14.38
C ALA A 316 28.58 -6.47 -14.84
N ALA A 317 28.43 -5.41 -14.06
CA ALA A 317 29.06 -4.10 -14.29
C ALA A 317 30.54 -4.05 -13.87
N GLY A 318 31.08 -5.12 -13.27
CA GLY A 318 32.47 -5.18 -12.79
C GLY A 318 32.74 -4.37 -11.51
N THR A 319 31.71 -3.80 -10.88
CA THR A 319 31.80 -3.04 -9.62
C THR A 319 32.01 -3.95 -8.41
N LYS A 320 31.60 -5.22 -8.51
CA LYS A 320 31.84 -6.28 -7.52
C LYS A 320 32.47 -7.51 -8.17
N ALA A 321 33.42 -8.15 -7.47
CA ALA A 321 34.04 -9.40 -7.94
C ALA A 321 33.13 -10.63 -7.75
N SER A 322 32.25 -10.59 -6.75
CA SER A 322 31.26 -11.62 -6.45
C SER A 322 30.13 -11.01 -5.62
N ILE A 323 29.04 -11.78 -5.45
CA ILE A 323 27.92 -11.43 -4.59
C ILE A 323 28.40 -11.24 -3.14
#